data_AF-A0A9W7I3Y9-F1
#
_entry.id   AF-A0A9W7I3Y9-F1
#
_cell.length_a   1.000
_cell.length_b   1.000
_cell.length_c   1.000
_cell.angle_alpha   90.00
_cell.angle_beta   90.00
_cell.angle_gamma   90.00
#
_symmetry.space_group_name_H-M   'P 1'
#
loop_
_entity.id
_entity.type
_entity.pdbx_description
1 polymer ?
#
loop_
_entity_poly.entity_id
_entity_poly.type
_entity_poly.pdbx_seq_one_letter_code
_entity_poly.pdbx_strand_id
1 'polypeptide(L)'
;MLRSRSTSVVRTLSSATKLRSFSSTIDSPTNRPEFPPTLAGLRARLAAESLTLSDFVGLQSNNLYSVEVGTKKKPLPKPKWMRESIPGGEKYVQIKAKLRELKLHTVCEEARCPNLGECWSGGETGTATATIMILGDTCTRGCRFCNVKTSRTPPPPDPDEPRNVAEAIASWGLDYVVITSVDRDDLADQGSGHFAETVEKLKTLKPKMLIEALVPDFRGDAGCVGRVAKSGLDVFAHNIETVEELQRDVRDHRANFKQSLDVLMMAKEYAPAGTLTKTSIMLGCGETPDQVVKTMEKVRAAGVDVMTFGQYMRPSKRHMPVSAYVTPEAFEKYRALGMEMGFRYVASGPMVRSSYKAGEFYIKSMIESDRAASSS
;
A
#
# COMPACT_ATOMS: atom_id res chain seq x y z
N MET A 1 16.43 -22.88 -71.19
CA MET A 1 17.44 -21.97 -70.60
C MET A 1 18.50 -22.84 -69.94
N LEU A 2 19.74 -22.71 -70.41
CA LEU A 2 20.77 -23.76 -70.44
C LEU A 2 22.03 -23.34 -69.65
N ARG A 3 22.75 -24.36 -69.15
CA ARG A 3 24.16 -24.40 -68.68
C ARG A 3 24.44 -23.94 -67.24
N SER A 4 25.41 -24.49 -66.50
CA SER A 4 26.15 -25.77 -66.48
C SER A 4 27.14 -25.67 -65.30
N ARG A 5 27.42 -26.80 -64.60
CA ARG A 5 28.73 -27.33 -64.11
C ARG A 5 29.75 -26.33 -63.52
N SER A 6 30.52 -26.56 -62.46
CA SER A 6 31.14 -27.73 -61.78
C SER A 6 31.97 -27.09 -60.63
N THR A 7 32.47 -27.70 -59.54
CA THR A 7 33.40 -28.83 -59.37
C THR A 7 33.64 -28.96 -57.84
N SER A 8 33.50 -30.14 -57.22
CA SER A 8 34.59 -31.09 -56.83
C SER A 8 35.54 -30.60 -55.73
N VAL A 9 35.39 -31.06 -54.46
CA VAL A 9 36.07 -32.21 -53.77
C VAL A 9 37.58 -31.95 -53.55
N VAL A 10 38.12 -31.95 -52.32
CA VAL A 10 38.77 -33.07 -51.59
C VAL A 10 39.21 -32.51 -50.20
N ARG A 11 38.76 -33.00 -49.03
CA ARG A 11 39.24 -34.15 -48.20
C ARG A 11 40.74 -33.97 -47.77
N THR A 12 41.26 -34.20 -46.55
CA THR A 12 40.84 -35.00 -45.38
C THR A 12 41.87 -34.88 -44.23
N LEU A 13 41.52 -35.41 -43.05
CA LEU A 13 42.34 -36.03 -41.97
C LEU A 13 42.92 -35.08 -40.89
N SER A 14 42.90 -35.39 -39.59
CA SER A 14 42.84 -36.67 -38.87
C SER A 14 42.36 -36.43 -37.42
N SER A 15 41.31 -37.11 -36.94
CA SER A 15 41.34 -38.27 -36.03
C SER A 15 41.59 -37.97 -34.54
N ALA A 16 40.58 -38.22 -33.69
CA ALA A 16 40.62 -39.25 -32.63
C ALA A 16 39.38 -39.14 -31.68
N THR A 17 38.37 -39.92 -32.04
CA THR A 17 37.40 -40.71 -31.25
C THR A 17 37.53 -40.76 -29.71
N LYS A 18 36.43 -40.52 -28.97
CA LYS A 18 35.74 -41.55 -28.15
C LYS A 18 34.43 -41.05 -27.50
N LEU A 19 33.38 -41.85 -27.71
CA LEU A 19 32.09 -41.84 -27.04
C LEU A 19 32.24 -41.98 -25.52
N ARG A 20 31.45 -41.20 -24.76
CA ARG A 20 30.82 -41.63 -23.51
C ARG A 20 29.45 -40.96 -23.38
N SER A 21 28.42 -41.80 -23.22
CA SER A 21 27.07 -41.40 -22.85
C SER A 21 27.07 -40.74 -21.48
N PHE A 22 26.40 -39.60 -21.36
CA PHE A 22 25.89 -39.14 -20.08
C PHE A 22 24.42 -38.78 -20.27
N SER A 23 23.57 -39.63 -19.69
CA SER A 23 22.23 -39.26 -19.27
C SER A 23 22.38 -38.14 -18.24
N SER A 24 21.90 -36.95 -18.58
CA SER A 24 21.69 -35.88 -17.61
C SER A 24 20.20 -35.55 -17.64
N THR A 25 19.53 -36.06 -16.61
CA THR A 25 18.23 -35.62 -16.13
C THR A 25 18.11 -34.10 -16.20
N ILE A 26 17.05 -33.63 -16.85
CA ILE A 26 16.60 -32.25 -16.79
C ILE A 26 16.08 -32.03 -15.37
N ASP A 27 16.91 -31.47 -14.51
CA ASP A 27 16.46 -30.91 -13.24
C ASP A 27 16.10 -29.44 -13.49
N SER A 28 14.81 -29.19 -13.63
CA SER A 28 14.24 -27.85 -13.66
C SER A 28 14.19 -27.33 -12.22
N PRO A 29 14.85 -26.23 -11.84
CA PRO A 29 14.59 -25.62 -10.55
C PRO A 29 13.32 -24.76 -10.67
N THR A 30 12.15 -25.40 -10.57
CA THR A 30 10.93 -24.72 -10.13
C THR A 30 11.04 -24.48 -8.63
N ASN A 31 11.83 -23.49 -8.23
CA ASN A 31 11.92 -23.09 -6.82
C ASN A 31 11.42 -21.65 -6.71
N ARG A 32 10.10 -21.47 -6.74
CA ARG A 32 9.51 -20.34 -6.01
C ARG A 32 9.75 -20.66 -4.53
N PRO A 33 10.33 -19.76 -3.73
CA PRO A 33 10.49 -20.03 -2.31
C PRO A 33 9.11 -20.26 -1.70
N GLU A 34 8.85 -21.49 -1.26
CA GLU A 34 7.69 -21.82 -0.43
C GLU A 34 7.83 -21.07 0.89
N PHE A 35 6.94 -20.10 1.10
CA PHE A 35 6.96 -19.27 2.30
C PHE A 35 6.45 -20.09 3.49
N PRO A 36 7.12 -20.04 4.66
CA PRO A 36 6.66 -20.78 5.83
C PRO A 36 5.29 -20.24 6.27
N PRO A 37 4.28 -21.10 6.45
CA PRO A 37 2.90 -20.70 6.77
C PRO A 37 2.74 -20.22 8.22
N THR A 38 3.82 -20.14 9.00
CA THR A 38 3.76 -19.83 10.43
C THR A 38 4.79 -18.80 10.84
N LEU A 39 4.42 -17.99 11.83
CA LEU A 39 5.30 -17.02 12.51
C LEU A 39 6.59 -17.68 13.01
N ALA A 40 6.51 -18.94 13.47
CA ALA A 40 7.66 -19.72 13.94
C ALA A 40 8.64 -20.02 12.80
N GLY A 41 8.15 -20.38 11.61
CA GLY A 41 8.99 -20.63 10.44
C GLY A 41 9.67 -19.37 9.90
N LEU A 42 8.97 -18.22 9.92
CA LEU A 42 9.58 -16.92 9.56
C LEU A 42 10.71 -16.55 10.53
N ARG A 43 10.48 -16.69 11.85
CA ARG A 43 11.50 -16.42 12.87
C ARG A 43 12.72 -17.32 12.78
N ALA A 44 12.52 -18.61 12.49
CA ALA A 44 13.61 -19.56 12.30
C ALA A 44 14.50 -19.20 11.11
N ARG A 45 13.91 -18.71 10.01
CA ARG A 45 14.66 -18.23 8.84
C ARG A 45 15.43 -16.94 9.11
N LEU A 46 14.78 -15.93 9.71
CA LEU A 46 15.42 -14.65 10.05
C LEU A 46 16.59 -14.83 11.02
N ALA A 47 16.50 -15.80 11.94
CA ALA A 47 17.60 -16.14 12.84
C ALA A 47 18.84 -16.72 12.13
N ALA A 48 18.69 -17.23 10.89
CA ALA A 48 19.75 -17.89 10.13
C ALA A 48 20.44 -16.99 9.08
N GLU A 49 19.80 -15.89 8.62
CA GLU A 49 20.22 -15.16 7.39
C GLU A 49 20.60 -13.66 7.55
N SER A 50 20.73 -13.13 8.78
CA SER A 50 21.37 -11.85 9.19
C SER A 50 20.47 -10.75 9.81
N LEU A 51 21.11 -9.61 10.16
CA LEU A 51 20.61 -8.37 10.81
C LEU A 51 19.48 -8.56 11.85
N THR A 52 19.91 -8.96 13.04
CA THR A 52 19.04 -9.13 14.22
C THR A 52 18.45 -7.81 14.73
N LEU A 53 17.42 -7.88 15.60
CA LEU A 53 16.94 -6.79 16.47
C LEU A 53 18.06 -5.91 17.06
N SER A 54 19.27 -6.46 17.24
CA SER A 54 20.48 -5.76 17.65
C SER A 54 20.78 -4.48 16.85
N ASP A 55 20.38 -4.39 15.57
CA ASP A 55 20.60 -3.18 14.76
C ASP A 55 19.66 -2.02 15.11
N PHE A 56 18.47 -2.31 15.65
CA PHE A 56 17.58 -1.31 16.24
C PHE A 56 17.99 -0.97 17.67
N VAL A 57 18.48 -1.95 18.44
CA VAL A 57 19.09 -1.72 19.76
C VAL A 57 20.26 -0.74 19.64
N GLY A 58 21.08 -0.87 18.59
CA GLY A 58 22.17 0.08 18.28
C GLY A 58 21.70 1.50 17.94
N LEU A 59 20.54 1.66 17.29
CA LEU A 59 19.95 2.99 17.06
C LEU A 59 19.36 3.60 18.33
N GLN A 60 18.71 2.77 19.16
CA GLN A 60 18.16 3.22 20.44
C GLN A 60 19.29 3.59 21.41
N SER A 61 20.35 2.78 21.52
CA SER A 61 21.49 3.06 22.39
C SER A 61 22.26 4.32 21.96
N ASN A 62 22.25 4.65 20.67
CA ASN A 62 22.91 5.84 20.13
C ASN A 62 21.98 7.06 19.97
N ASN A 63 20.71 7.00 20.44
CA ASN A 63 19.71 8.08 20.25
C ASN A 63 19.46 8.49 18.79
N LEU A 64 19.63 7.56 17.84
CA LEU A 64 19.50 7.82 16.39
C LEU A 64 18.15 7.37 15.82
N TYR A 65 17.28 6.74 16.61
CA TYR A 65 15.96 6.27 16.14
C TYR A 65 14.96 7.40 15.89
N SER A 66 14.92 8.38 16.79
CA SER A 66 13.94 9.46 16.75
C SER A 66 14.43 10.68 17.48
N VAL A 67 13.89 11.84 17.11
CA VAL A 67 14.11 13.10 17.84
C VAL A 67 12.88 13.47 18.67
N GLU A 68 13.13 14.02 19.86
CA GLU A 68 12.08 14.41 20.80
C GLU A 68 11.16 15.51 20.24
N VAL A 69 9.89 15.46 20.64
CA VAL A 69 8.91 16.48 20.35
C VAL A 69 8.89 17.52 21.47
N GLY A 70 8.98 18.79 21.11
CA GLY A 70 8.90 19.88 22.08
C GLY A 70 7.54 19.93 22.78
N THR A 71 7.55 20.34 24.06
CA THR A 71 6.32 20.53 24.84
C THR A 71 5.80 21.97 24.70
N LYS A 72 4.58 22.24 25.17
CA LYS A 72 4.07 23.64 25.26
C LYS A 72 4.99 24.56 26.07
N LYS A 73 5.65 24.02 27.11
CA LYS A 73 6.56 24.78 27.98
C LYS A 73 7.97 24.89 27.38
N LYS A 74 8.36 23.96 26.52
CA LYS A 74 9.66 23.92 25.84
C LYS A 74 9.46 23.52 24.37
N PRO A 75 9.04 24.46 23.50
CA PRO A 75 8.80 24.15 22.10
C PRO A 75 10.13 23.82 21.40
N LEU A 76 10.11 22.78 20.58
CA LEU A 76 11.20 22.40 19.69
C LEU A 76 10.70 22.55 18.26
N PRO A 77 11.54 23.06 17.34
CA PRO A 77 11.16 23.16 15.94
C PRO A 77 10.96 21.77 15.33
N LYS A 78 10.06 21.66 14.34
CA LYS A 78 9.96 20.45 13.53
C LYS A 78 11.32 20.14 12.88
N PRO A 79 11.73 18.86 12.80
CA PRO A 79 12.97 18.48 12.12
C PRO A 79 12.97 18.89 10.65
N LYS A 80 14.17 19.10 10.09
CA LYS A 80 14.30 19.60 8.71
C LYS A 80 13.65 18.68 7.66
N TRP A 81 13.71 17.37 7.86
CA TRP A 81 13.10 16.37 6.96
C TRP A 81 11.57 16.31 7.04
N MET A 82 10.96 16.99 8.02
CA MET A 82 9.51 17.09 8.19
C MET A 82 8.93 18.37 7.59
N ARG A 83 9.70 19.10 6.78
CA ARG A 83 9.22 20.30 6.08
C ARG A 83 8.43 19.89 4.85
N GLU A 84 7.23 20.43 4.77
CA GLU A 84 6.28 20.17 3.69
C GLU A 84 6.52 21.16 2.56
N SER A 85 6.35 20.72 1.31
CA SER A 85 6.33 21.61 0.15
C SER A 85 4.93 22.21 -0.02
N ILE A 86 4.85 23.49 -0.37
CA ILE A 86 3.56 24.15 -0.60
C ILE A 86 2.97 23.61 -1.91
N PRO A 87 1.74 23.07 -1.91
CA PRO A 87 1.12 22.57 -3.14
C PRO A 87 0.84 23.71 -4.12
N GLY A 88 1.17 23.51 -5.39
CA GLY A 88 0.97 24.49 -6.47
C GLY A 88 1.16 23.88 -7.86
N GLY A 89 0.87 24.66 -8.90
CA GLY A 89 1.01 24.26 -10.31
C GLY A 89 -0.32 24.16 -11.07
N GLU A 90 -0.25 24.20 -12.40
CA GLU A 90 -1.42 24.25 -13.28
C GLU A 90 -2.30 22.98 -13.20
N LYS A 91 -1.67 21.79 -13.25
CA LYS A 91 -2.38 20.50 -13.07
C LYS A 91 -3.12 20.41 -11.73
N TYR A 92 -2.52 20.92 -10.66
CA TYR A 92 -3.17 20.96 -9.35
C TYR A 92 -4.46 21.80 -9.38
N VAL A 93 -4.42 22.98 -10.00
CA VAL A 93 -5.59 23.86 -10.15
C VAL A 93 -6.67 23.18 -11.00
N GLN A 94 -6.29 22.52 -12.09
CA GLN A 94 -7.22 21.80 -12.96
C GLN A 94 -7.93 20.65 -12.25
N ILE A 95 -7.19 19.78 -11.54
CA ILE A 95 -7.77 18.67 -10.79
C ILE A 95 -8.69 19.20 -9.69
N LYS A 96 -8.27 20.26 -8.98
CA LYS A 96 -9.10 20.90 -7.95
C LYS A 96 -10.41 21.46 -8.49
N ALA A 97 -10.39 22.09 -9.67
CA ALA A 97 -11.59 22.62 -10.31
C ALA A 97 -12.55 21.48 -10.67
N LYS A 98 -12.04 20.40 -11.28
CA LYS A 98 -12.83 19.22 -11.64
C LYS A 98 -13.47 18.54 -10.44
N LEU A 99 -12.73 18.37 -9.33
CA LEU A 99 -13.27 17.78 -8.11
C LEU A 99 -14.45 18.58 -7.55
N ARG A 100 -14.37 19.92 -7.59
CA ARG A 100 -15.46 20.80 -7.13
C ARG A 100 -16.67 20.76 -8.05
N GLU A 101 -16.46 20.77 -9.36
CA GLU A 101 -17.53 20.64 -10.36
C GLU A 101 -18.34 19.36 -10.16
N LEU A 102 -17.65 18.27 -9.88
CA LEU A 102 -18.22 16.93 -9.73
C LEU A 102 -18.64 16.61 -8.29
N LYS A 103 -18.52 17.58 -7.37
CA LYS A 103 -18.84 17.44 -5.94
C LYS A 103 -18.15 16.23 -5.28
N LEU A 104 -16.93 15.91 -5.73
CA LEU A 104 -16.15 14.79 -5.23
C LEU A 104 -15.30 15.20 -4.04
N HIS A 105 -15.19 14.31 -3.06
CA HIS A 105 -14.30 14.47 -1.93
C HIS A 105 -12.98 13.73 -2.18
N THR A 106 -11.88 14.29 -1.68
CA THR A 106 -10.58 13.60 -1.68
C THR A 106 -10.02 13.57 -0.27
N VAL A 107 -9.47 12.43 0.13
CA VAL A 107 -8.76 12.34 1.41
C VAL A 107 -7.58 13.32 1.44
N CYS A 108 -7.00 13.63 0.27
CA CYS A 108 -5.89 14.56 0.17
C CYS A 108 -6.25 15.97 0.65
N GLU A 109 -7.46 16.45 0.34
CA GLU A 109 -7.97 17.73 0.83
C GLU A 109 -8.50 17.62 2.27
N GLU A 110 -9.33 16.62 2.57
CA GLU A 110 -9.98 16.49 3.88
C GLU A 110 -8.99 16.16 5.01
N ALA A 111 -7.96 15.36 4.73
CA ALA A 111 -6.91 15.01 5.68
C ALA A 111 -5.73 16.00 5.69
N ARG A 112 -5.77 17.07 4.88
CA ARG A 112 -4.70 18.08 4.75
C ARG A 112 -3.35 17.43 4.40
N CYS A 113 -3.34 16.63 3.35
CA CYS A 113 -2.17 15.85 2.96
C CYS A 113 -1.01 16.79 2.52
N PRO A 114 0.21 16.62 3.08
CA PRO A 114 1.35 17.44 2.68
C PRO A 114 1.87 17.11 1.27
N ASN A 115 1.48 15.95 0.72
CA ASN A 115 1.97 15.46 -0.57
C ASN A 115 1.06 15.84 -1.75
N LEU A 116 0.02 16.65 -1.52
CA LEU A 116 -1.03 16.98 -2.49
C LEU A 116 -0.46 17.49 -3.83
N GLY A 117 0.49 18.43 -3.78
CA GLY A 117 1.08 19.02 -4.99
C GLY A 117 1.89 18.00 -5.79
N GLU A 118 2.63 17.11 -5.12
CA GLU A 118 3.46 16.10 -5.78
C GLU A 118 2.61 15.01 -6.43
N CYS A 119 1.57 14.53 -5.74
CA CYS A 119 0.72 13.44 -6.22
C CYS A 119 -0.10 13.87 -7.45
N TRP A 120 -0.66 15.09 -7.42
CA TRP A 120 -1.56 15.58 -8.48
C TRP A 120 -0.82 16.12 -9.71
N SER A 121 0.42 16.59 -9.56
CA SER A 121 1.22 17.04 -10.71
C SER A 121 1.86 15.87 -11.48
N GLY A 122 1.93 14.70 -10.86
CA GLY A 122 2.69 13.54 -11.33
C GLY A 122 4.19 13.60 -11.03
N GLY A 123 4.67 14.70 -10.44
CA GLY A 123 6.10 14.96 -10.15
C GLY A 123 7.05 14.53 -11.27
N GLU A 124 8.24 14.02 -10.91
CA GLU A 124 9.28 13.62 -11.88
C GLU A 124 8.93 12.37 -12.71
N THR A 125 8.07 11.49 -12.19
CA THR A 125 7.71 10.21 -12.83
C THR A 125 6.55 10.32 -13.81
N GLY A 126 5.91 11.50 -13.92
CA GLY A 126 4.80 11.75 -14.84
C GLY A 126 3.47 11.05 -14.50
N THR A 127 3.45 10.09 -13.58
CA THR A 127 2.24 9.37 -13.15
C THR A 127 1.53 10.19 -12.08
N ALA A 128 0.43 10.84 -12.47
CA ALA A 128 -0.46 11.50 -11.52
C ALA A 128 -1.33 10.45 -10.81
N THR A 129 -1.52 10.63 -9.51
CA THR A 129 -2.46 9.81 -8.73
C THR A 129 -3.37 10.71 -7.91
N ALA A 130 -4.63 10.31 -7.83
CA ALA A 130 -5.61 10.89 -6.93
C ALA A 130 -6.17 9.80 -6.01
N THR A 131 -6.37 10.16 -4.75
CA THR A 131 -7.12 9.32 -3.80
C THR A 131 -8.50 9.91 -3.61
N ILE A 132 -9.50 9.23 -4.14
CA ILE A 132 -10.90 9.66 -4.13
C ILE A 132 -11.60 9.04 -2.93
N MET A 133 -12.31 9.88 -2.18
CA MET A 133 -13.07 9.47 -1.02
C MET A 133 -14.55 9.47 -1.36
N ILE A 134 -15.14 8.28 -1.37
CA ILE A 134 -16.57 8.06 -1.60
C ILE A 134 -17.31 7.95 -0.26
N LEU A 135 -18.65 7.93 -0.30
CA LEU A 135 -19.55 7.87 0.86
C LEU A 135 -19.53 9.15 1.72
N GLY A 136 -19.13 10.27 1.11
CA GLY A 136 -19.08 11.59 1.73
C GLY A 136 -17.81 11.87 2.56
N ASP A 137 -17.85 12.97 3.31
CA ASP A 137 -16.71 13.51 4.07
C ASP A 137 -16.83 13.38 5.59
N THR A 138 -17.87 12.67 6.05
CA THR A 138 -18.25 12.60 7.46
C THR A 138 -18.34 11.14 7.90
N CYS A 139 -17.42 10.75 8.78
CA CYS A 139 -17.25 9.41 9.29
C CYS A 139 -18.11 9.13 10.53
N THR A 140 -18.58 7.89 10.65
CA THR A 140 -19.26 7.39 11.86
C THR A 140 -18.30 7.03 13.00
N ARG A 141 -17.00 7.08 12.75
CA ARG A 141 -15.91 6.75 13.68
C ARG A 141 -15.01 7.94 13.97
N GLY A 142 -14.44 7.96 15.17
CA GLY A 142 -13.63 9.04 15.70
C GLY A 142 -12.20 8.61 16.04
N CYS A 143 -11.41 8.21 15.04
CA CYS A 143 -10.00 7.91 15.21
C CYS A 143 -9.22 9.16 15.67
N ARG A 144 -8.36 9.03 16.70
CA ARG A 144 -7.68 10.16 17.36
C ARG A 144 -6.59 10.82 16.51
N PHE A 145 -6.19 10.15 15.42
CA PHE A 145 -5.23 10.67 14.44
C PHE A 145 -5.89 11.36 13.23
N CYS A 146 -7.16 11.05 12.94
CA CYS A 146 -7.81 11.35 11.67
C CYS A 146 -8.52 12.71 11.69
N ASN A 147 -8.36 13.51 10.63
CA ASN A 147 -8.94 14.85 10.50
C ASN A 147 -10.31 14.89 9.80
N VAL A 148 -10.81 13.74 9.33
CA VAL A 148 -12.13 13.63 8.69
C VAL A 148 -13.22 13.99 9.70
N LYS A 149 -14.30 14.64 9.25
CA LYS A 149 -15.41 15.03 10.12
C LYS A 149 -16.07 13.81 10.72
N THR A 150 -16.67 13.95 11.90
CA THR A 150 -17.29 12.82 12.59
C THR A 150 -18.75 13.12 12.94
N SER A 151 -19.67 12.23 12.59
CA SER A 151 -21.08 12.29 12.99
C SER A 151 -21.62 10.87 13.17
N ARG A 152 -22.45 10.66 14.19
CA ARG A 152 -23.16 9.37 14.35
C ARG A 152 -24.22 9.14 13.28
N THR A 153 -24.71 10.24 12.68
CA THR A 153 -25.74 10.25 11.64
C THR A 153 -25.24 11.13 10.49
N PRO A 154 -24.27 10.65 9.69
CA PRO A 154 -23.84 11.37 8.50
C PRO A 154 -25.00 11.47 7.49
N PRO A 155 -24.93 12.40 6.53
CA PRO A 155 -25.89 12.44 5.43
C PRO A 155 -25.97 11.10 4.68
N PRO A 156 -27.13 10.76 4.08
CA PRO A 156 -27.23 9.58 3.24
C PRO A 156 -26.23 9.68 2.06
N PRO A 157 -25.61 8.58 1.63
CA PRO A 157 -24.78 8.59 0.43
C PRO A 157 -25.62 8.96 -0.79
N ASP A 158 -25.00 9.62 -1.77
CA ASP A 158 -25.62 9.87 -3.06
C ASP A 158 -25.66 8.56 -3.87
N PRO A 159 -26.84 8.03 -4.25
CA PRO A 159 -26.94 6.79 -5.02
C PRO A 159 -26.23 6.85 -6.39
N ASP A 160 -26.06 8.03 -6.96
CA ASP A 160 -25.38 8.22 -8.25
C ASP A 160 -23.87 8.43 -8.11
N GLU A 161 -23.33 8.56 -6.88
CA GLU A 161 -21.90 8.74 -6.62
C GLU A 161 -21.02 7.68 -7.30
N PRO A 162 -21.33 6.37 -7.29
CA PRO A 162 -20.49 5.36 -7.96
C PRO A 162 -20.34 5.62 -9.45
N ARG A 163 -21.42 6.06 -10.10
CA ARG A 163 -21.44 6.38 -11.53
C ARG A 163 -20.65 7.67 -11.79
N ASN A 164 -20.96 8.72 -11.04
CA ASN A 164 -20.35 10.04 -11.22
C ASN A 164 -18.83 9.98 -10.98
N VAL A 165 -18.39 9.27 -9.93
CA VAL A 165 -16.98 9.03 -9.62
C VAL A 165 -16.30 8.24 -10.74
N ALA A 166 -16.92 7.16 -11.22
CA ALA A 166 -16.32 6.33 -12.27
C ALA A 166 -16.16 7.10 -13.59
N GLU A 167 -17.19 7.85 -14.01
CA GLU A 167 -17.15 8.69 -15.21
C GLU A 167 -16.10 9.82 -15.06
N ALA A 168 -16.02 10.42 -13.88
CA ALA A 168 -15.02 11.44 -13.55
C ALA A 168 -13.59 10.90 -13.71
N ILE A 169 -13.25 9.83 -13.01
CA ILE A 169 -11.90 9.26 -13.01
C ILE A 169 -11.53 8.77 -14.42
N ALA A 170 -12.47 8.14 -15.14
CA ALA A 170 -12.22 7.67 -16.50
C ALA A 170 -11.84 8.80 -17.47
N SER A 171 -12.27 10.05 -17.20
CA SER A 171 -11.92 11.25 -17.98
C SER A 171 -10.55 11.84 -17.63
N TRP A 172 -9.92 11.45 -16.53
CA TRP A 172 -8.71 12.09 -16.01
C TRP A 172 -7.39 11.55 -16.58
N GLY A 173 -7.45 10.52 -17.43
CA GLY A 173 -6.26 9.95 -18.06
C GLY A 173 -5.27 9.35 -17.06
N LEU A 174 -5.76 8.92 -15.90
CA LEU A 174 -4.95 8.27 -14.86
C LEU A 174 -4.80 6.78 -15.19
N ASP A 175 -3.62 6.24 -14.93
CA ASP A 175 -3.36 4.79 -15.02
C ASP A 175 -3.61 4.05 -13.71
N TYR A 176 -3.56 4.78 -12.59
CA TYR A 176 -3.70 4.25 -11.23
C TYR A 176 -4.58 5.20 -10.41
N VAL A 177 -5.52 4.64 -9.66
CA VAL A 177 -6.37 5.40 -8.74
C VAL A 177 -6.51 4.67 -7.42
N VAL A 178 -6.54 5.45 -6.33
CA VAL A 178 -6.91 4.93 -5.01
C VAL A 178 -8.32 5.38 -4.70
N ILE A 179 -9.19 4.45 -4.37
CA ILE A 179 -10.53 4.71 -3.85
C ILE A 179 -10.50 4.39 -2.36
N THR A 180 -11.06 5.27 -1.55
CA THR A 180 -11.22 5.09 -0.10
C THR A 180 -12.59 5.58 0.34
N SER A 181 -12.98 5.29 1.57
CA SER A 181 -14.24 5.81 2.11
C SER A 181 -14.10 6.11 3.60
N VAL A 182 -15.05 6.88 4.11
CA VAL A 182 -15.29 6.94 5.55
C VAL A 182 -15.94 5.64 6.04
N ASP A 183 -15.90 5.38 7.35
CA ASP A 183 -16.70 4.33 7.96
C ASP A 183 -18.19 4.72 7.94
N ARG A 184 -19.04 3.84 7.42
CA ARG A 184 -20.50 4.00 7.35
C ARG A 184 -21.22 2.95 8.19
N ASP A 185 -20.90 2.93 9.47
CA ASP A 185 -21.52 2.08 10.49
C ASP A 185 -23.05 2.23 10.61
N ASP A 186 -23.61 3.30 10.02
CA ASP A 186 -25.04 3.61 9.91
C ASP A 186 -25.75 2.84 8.79
N LEU A 187 -25.01 2.31 7.81
CA LEU A 187 -25.55 1.51 6.71
C LEU A 187 -25.51 0.01 7.04
N ALA A 188 -26.52 -0.73 6.58
CA ALA A 188 -26.62 -2.17 6.83
C ALA A 188 -25.46 -2.97 6.21
N ASP A 189 -24.98 -2.55 5.04
CA ASP A 189 -23.84 -3.16 4.34
C ASP A 189 -22.52 -2.41 4.59
N GLN A 190 -22.54 -1.44 5.52
CA GLN A 190 -21.41 -0.59 5.89
C GLN A 190 -20.76 0.16 4.70
N GLY A 191 -21.51 0.37 3.61
CA GLY A 191 -21.04 1.02 2.39
C GLY A 191 -20.25 0.14 1.42
N SER A 192 -20.10 -1.17 1.71
CA SER A 192 -19.35 -2.09 0.86
C SER A 192 -19.96 -2.28 -0.54
N GLY A 193 -21.29 -2.23 -0.68
CA GLY A 193 -21.96 -2.29 -1.98
C GLY A 193 -21.64 -1.08 -2.85
N HIS A 194 -21.72 0.11 -2.28
CA HIS A 194 -21.37 1.35 -2.95
C HIS A 194 -19.90 1.36 -3.41
N PHE A 195 -19.00 0.85 -2.56
CA PHE A 195 -17.58 0.73 -2.87
C PHE A 195 -17.34 -0.22 -4.06
N ALA A 196 -17.92 -1.43 -4.00
CA ALA A 196 -17.80 -2.42 -5.07
C ALA A 196 -18.37 -1.92 -6.40
N GLU A 197 -19.56 -1.31 -6.38
CA GLU A 197 -20.19 -0.74 -7.56
C GLU A 197 -19.33 0.36 -8.22
N THR A 198 -18.68 1.20 -7.41
CA THR A 198 -17.75 2.23 -7.93
C THR A 198 -16.58 1.58 -8.68
N VAL A 199 -15.97 0.54 -8.10
CA VAL A 199 -14.85 -0.19 -8.74
C VAL A 199 -15.30 -0.88 -10.02
N GLU A 200 -16.45 -1.57 -10.00
CA GLU A 200 -16.97 -2.32 -11.15
C GLU A 200 -17.33 -1.41 -12.33
N LYS A 201 -18.01 -0.28 -12.07
CA LYS A 201 -18.30 0.72 -13.11
C LYS A 201 -17.00 1.27 -13.70
N LEU A 202 -16.01 1.53 -12.85
CA LEU A 202 -14.74 2.07 -13.30
C LEU A 202 -13.93 1.08 -14.12
N LYS A 203 -13.92 -0.20 -13.75
CA LYS A 203 -13.36 -1.28 -14.58
C LYS A 203 -14.11 -1.49 -15.88
N THR A 204 -15.42 -1.26 -15.91
CA THR A 204 -16.21 -1.30 -17.15
C THR A 204 -15.78 -0.19 -18.11
N LEU A 205 -15.61 1.04 -17.60
CA LEU A 205 -15.19 2.19 -18.42
C LEU A 205 -13.71 2.14 -18.81
N LYS A 206 -12.84 1.62 -17.94
CA LYS A 206 -11.39 1.54 -18.11
C LYS A 206 -10.85 0.19 -17.60
N PRO A 207 -10.98 -0.90 -18.38
CA PRO A 207 -10.59 -2.25 -17.94
C PRO A 207 -9.11 -2.39 -17.54
N LYS A 208 -8.23 -1.58 -18.13
CA LYS A 208 -6.78 -1.61 -17.88
C LYS A 208 -6.32 -0.75 -16.70
N MET A 209 -7.17 0.15 -16.19
CA MET A 209 -6.76 1.04 -15.12
C MET A 209 -6.56 0.25 -13.83
N LEU A 210 -5.48 0.53 -13.11
CA LEU A 210 -5.20 -0.09 -11.83
C LEU A 210 -5.98 0.62 -10.72
N ILE A 211 -6.64 -0.15 -9.87
CA ILE A 211 -7.49 0.35 -8.80
C ILE A 211 -7.02 -0.25 -7.47
N GLU A 212 -6.63 0.64 -6.55
CA GLU A 212 -6.40 0.31 -5.15
C GLU A 212 -7.62 0.73 -4.32
N ALA A 213 -8.18 -0.23 -3.58
CA ALA A 213 -9.29 0.00 -2.67
C ALA A 213 -8.76 0.06 -1.23
N LEU A 214 -8.63 1.27 -0.67
CA LEU A 214 -8.33 1.47 0.75
C LEU A 214 -9.63 1.49 1.57
N VAL A 215 -9.97 0.32 2.10
CA VAL A 215 -11.28 0.07 2.71
C VAL A 215 -11.30 0.29 4.23
N PRO A 216 -12.48 0.61 4.79
CA PRO A 216 -12.80 0.39 6.21
C PRO A 216 -12.65 -1.08 6.61
N ASP A 217 -12.75 -1.36 7.91
CA ASP A 217 -12.70 -2.75 8.40
C ASP A 217 -14.03 -3.52 8.23
N PHE A 218 -15.11 -2.82 7.86
CA PHE A 218 -16.48 -3.35 7.80
C PHE A 218 -16.87 -4.16 9.05
N ARG A 219 -16.34 -3.81 10.22
CA ARG A 219 -16.51 -4.55 11.49
C ARG A 219 -16.14 -6.05 11.38
N GLY A 220 -15.27 -6.41 10.44
CA GLY A 220 -14.90 -7.79 10.14
C GLY A 220 -16.00 -8.60 9.44
N ASP A 221 -17.01 -7.97 8.85
CA ASP A 221 -18.08 -8.67 8.13
C ASP A 221 -17.54 -9.29 6.82
N ALA A 222 -17.53 -10.63 6.77
CA ALA A 222 -17.01 -11.38 5.64
C ALA A 222 -17.77 -11.11 4.33
N GLY A 223 -19.09 -10.84 4.41
CA GLY A 223 -19.90 -10.51 3.24
C GLY A 223 -19.50 -9.16 2.62
N CYS A 224 -19.25 -8.15 3.46
CA CYS A 224 -18.79 -6.84 3.05
C CYS A 224 -17.37 -6.89 2.47
N VAL A 225 -16.44 -7.57 3.16
CA VAL A 225 -15.05 -7.74 2.68
C VAL A 225 -15.03 -8.49 1.36
N GLY A 226 -15.74 -9.62 1.27
CA GLY A 226 -15.81 -10.45 0.07
C GLY A 226 -16.44 -9.73 -1.11
N ARG A 227 -17.45 -8.89 -0.87
CA ARG A 227 -18.07 -8.06 -1.92
C ARG A 227 -17.06 -7.12 -2.56
N VAL A 228 -16.31 -6.36 -1.75
CA VAL A 228 -15.32 -5.43 -2.30
C VAL A 228 -14.15 -6.19 -2.93
N ALA A 229 -13.64 -7.24 -2.28
CA ALA A 229 -12.53 -8.07 -2.80
C ALA A 229 -12.80 -8.65 -4.20
N LYS A 230 -14.07 -8.92 -4.54
CA LYS A 230 -14.49 -9.49 -5.83
C LYS A 230 -14.82 -8.46 -6.92
N SER A 231 -14.79 -7.17 -6.61
CA SER A 231 -15.17 -6.09 -7.54
C SER A 231 -14.22 -5.86 -8.73
N GLY A 232 -13.11 -6.59 -8.79
CA GLY A 232 -12.11 -6.50 -9.85
C GLY A 232 -10.96 -5.52 -9.56
N LEU A 233 -10.86 -4.97 -8.35
CA LEU A 233 -9.71 -4.20 -7.89
C LEU A 233 -8.38 -4.97 -8.02
N ASP A 234 -7.28 -4.23 -8.13
CA ASP A 234 -5.93 -4.78 -8.27
C ASP A 234 -5.19 -4.85 -6.93
N VAL A 235 -5.51 -3.93 -6.01
CA VAL A 235 -4.93 -3.87 -4.66
C VAL A 235 -6.02 -3.67 -3.63
N PHE A 236 -6.15 -4.61 -2.70
CA PHE A 236 -6.99 -4.48 -1.52
C PHE A 236 -6.16 -3.95 -0.36
N ALA A 237 -6.42 -2.72 0.07
CA ALA A 237 -5.71 -2.08 1.15
C ALA A 237 -6.61 -1.92 2.39
N HIS A 238 -6.09 -2.27 3.55
CA HIS A 238 -6.70 -1.93 4.84
C HIS A 238 -5.59 -1.60 5.85
N ASN A 239 -5.64 -0.42 6.44
CA ASN A 239 -4.59 0.03 7.34
C ASN A 239 -4.85 -0.44 8.78
N ILE A 240 -3.83 -1.09 9.37
CA ILE A 240 -3.79 -1.38 10.82
C ILE A 240 -3.45 -0.12 11.65
N GLU A 241 -2.86 0.89 11.02
CA GLU A 241 -2.51 2.23 11.50
C GLU A 241 -1.45 2.31 12.60
N THR A 242 -1.44 1.40 13.56
CA THR A 242 -0.46 1.37 14.66
C THR A 242 -0.25 -0.05 15.18
N VAL A 243 0.66 -0.21 16.14
CA VAL A 243 0.95 -1.47 16.81
C VAL A 243 -0.25 -1.92 17.66
N GLU A 244 -0.32 -3.21 17.99
CA GLU A 244 -1.46 -3.82 18.70
C GLU A 244 -1.77 -3.11 20.04
N GLU A 245 -0.72 -2.74 20.77
CA GLU A 245 -0.79 -2.12 22.09
C GLU A 245 -1.41 -0.73 22.07
N LEU A 246 -1.34 -0.01 20.93
CA LEU A 246 -1.80 1.38 20.81
C LEU A 246 -3.13 1.51 20.07
N GLN A 247 -3.76 0.41 19.66
CA GLN A 247 -5.00 0.45 18.86
C GLN A 247 -6.09 1.32 19.49
N ARG A 248 -6.36 1.14 20.79
CA ARG A 248 -7.39 1.91 21.51
C ARG A 248 -7.02 3.37 21.74
N ASP A 249 -5.72 3.69 21.76
CA ASP A 249 -5.23 5.05 21.95
C ASP A 249 -5.18 5.84 20.64
N VAL A 250 -5.11 5.16 19.50
CA VAL A 250 -4.95 5.79 18.18
C VAL A 250 -6.24 5.74 17.38
N ARG A 251 -6.93 4.60 17.36
CA ARG A 251 -8.11 4.36 16.50
C ARG A 251 -9.40 4.41 17.32
N ASP A 252 -10.52 4.48 16.62
CA ASP A 252 -11.84 4.33 17.23
C ASP A 252 -11.94 2.96 17.93
N HIS A 253 -12.64 2.91 19.08
CA HIS A 253 -12.74 1.70 19.91
C HIS A 253 -13.39 0.49 19.20
N ARG A 254 -14.09 0.72 18.08
CA ARG A 254 -14.66 -0.34 17.22
C ARG A 254 -13.62 -1.01 16.31
N ALA A 255 -12.47 -0.37 16.10
CA ALA A 255 -11.36 -0.93 15.35
C ALA A 255 -10.36 -1.60 16.29
N ASN A 256 -9.77 -2.72 15.86
CA ASN A 256 -8.73 -3.42 16.62
C ASN A 256 -7.77 -4.18 15.70
N PHE A 257 -6.62 -4.57 16.24
CA PHE A 257 -5.54 -5.20 15.49
C PHE A 257 -5.97 -6.51 14.83
N LYS A 258 -6.62 -7.41 15.59
CA LYS A 258 -7.03 -8.72 15.09
C LYS A 258 -8.04 -8.57 13.95
N GLN A 259 -9.09 -7.76 14.15
CA GLN A 259 -10.10 -7.50 13.12
C GLN A 259 -9.48 -6.95 11.84
N SER A 260 -8.53 -6.00 11.95
CA SER A 260 -7.85 -5.47 10.78
C SER A 260 -6.98 -6.50 10.05
N LEU A 261 -6.32 -7.42 10.76
CA LEU A 261 -5.61 -8.54 10.13
C LEU A 261 -6.58 -9.54 9.51
N ASP A 262 -7.67 -9.89 10.19
CA ASP A 262 -8.69 -10.80 9.67
C ASP A 262 -9.27 -10.27 8.35
N VAL A 263 -9.51 -8.95 8.24
CA VAL A 263 -9.96 -8.29 6.99
C VAL A 263 -8.98 -8.50 5.83
N LEU A 264 -7.67 -8.34 6.09
CA LEU A 264 -6.64 -8.55 5.07
C LEU A 264 -6.52 -10.03 4.67
N MET A 265 -6.68 -10.94 5.63
CA MET A 265 -6.70 -12.39 5.37
C MET A 265 -7.92 -12.79 4.54
N MET A 266 -9.12 -12.30 4.90
CA MET A 266 -10.34 -12.53 4.13
C MET A 266 -10.23 -11.94 2.72
N ALA A 267 -9.62 -10.77 2.55
CA ALA A 267 -9.38 -10.19 1.25
C ALA A 267 -8.50 -11.10 0.37
N LYS A 268 -7.46 -11.71 0.94
CA LYS A 268 -6.63 -12.71 0.23
C LYS A 268 -7.40 -13.96 -0.17
N GLU A 269 -8.32 -14.41 0.67
CA GLU A 269 -9.14 -15.59 0.39
C GLU A 269 -10.19 -15.34 -0.69
N TYR A 270 -10.83 -14.17 -0.66
CA TYR A 270 -11.96 -13.86 -1.55
C TYR A 270 -11.58 -13.20 -2.86
N ALA A 271 -10.46 -12.47 -2.91
CA ALA A 271 -10.04 -11.79 -4.11
C ALA A 271 -9.54 -12.77 -5.18
N PRO A 272 -9.70 -12.45 -6.47
CA PRO A 272 -9.09 -13.21 -7.54
C PRO A 272 -7.57 -13.35 -7.37
N ALA A 273 -7.02 -14.48 -7.85
CA ALA A 273 -5.58 -14.68 -7.83
C ALA A 273 -4.85 -13.54 -8.55
N GLY A 274 -3.80 -13.02 -7.91
CA GLY A 274 -3.03 -11.88 -8.42
C GLY A 274 -3.41 -10.53 -7.81
N THR A 275 -4.53 -10.44 -7.08
CA THR A 275 -4.85 -9.24 -6.29
C THR A 275 -3.88 -9.11 -5.11
N LEU A 276 -3.29 -7.92 -4.97
CA LEU A 276 -2.36 -7.63 -3.87
C LEU A 276 -3.11 -7.19 -2.62
N THR A 277 -2.54 -7.47 -1.46
CA THR A 277 -2.98 -6.92 -0.18
C THR A 277 -1.97 -5.93 0.37
N LYS A 278 -2.47 -4.84 0.96
CA LYS A 278 -1.63 -3.74 1.44
C LYS A 278 -2.09 -3.24 2.80
N THR A 279 -1.14 -2.88 3.65
CA THR A 279 -1.43 -2.21 4.91
C THR A 279 -0.44 -1.10 5.22
N SER A 280 -0.76 -0.28 6.21
CA SER A 280 0.05 0.84 6.66
C SER A 280 0.07 0.93 8.19
N ILE A 281 1.19 1.44 8.70
CA ILE A 281 1.38 1.89 10.08
C ILE A 281 1.97 3.31 10.07
N MET A 282 1.47 4.16 10.94
CA MET A 282 2.07 5.46 11.25
C MET A 282 3.02 5.35 12.44
N LEU A 283 4.22 5.88 12.28
CA LEU A 283 5.23 5.95 13.33
C LEU A 283 5.20 7.29 14.06
N GLY A 284 5.67 7.32 15.30
CA GLY A 284 5.60 8.47 16.19
C GLY A 284 4.27 8.60 16.93
N CYS A 285 3.51 7.51 17.04
CA CYS A 285 2.28 7.42 17.84
C CYS A 285 2.56 7.07 19.30
N GLY A 286 3.77 6.59 19.62
CA GLY A 286 4.20 6.15 20.96
C GLY A 286 4.73 4.72 20.99
N GLU A 287 4.80 4.08 19.82
CA GLU A 287 5.30 2.73 19.64
C GLU A 287 6.81 2.64 19.83
N THR A 288 7.27 1.49 20.33
CA THR A 288 8.69 1.13 20.36
C THR A 288 9.11 0.39 19.09
N PRO A 289 10.40 0.41 18.72
CA PRO A 289 10.88 -0.34 17.55
C PRO A 289 10.54 -1.83 17.61
N ASP A 290 10.67 -2.45 18.78
CA ASP A 290 10.33 -3.87 18.98
C ASP A 290 8.85 -4.17 18.69
N GLN A 291 7.95 -3.26 19.06
CA GLN A 291 6.51 -3.40 18.76
C GLN A 291 6.24 -3.26 17.26
N VAL A 292 6.96 -2.37 16.57
CA VAL A 292 6.87 -2.23 15.11
C VAL A 292 7.36 -3.51 14.43
N VAL A 293 8.51 -4.05 14.82
CA VAL A 293 9.05 -5.30 14.27
C VAL A 293 8.10 -6.48 14.52
N LYS A 294 7.57 -6.63 15.74
CA LYS A 294 6.56 -7.67 16.04
C LYS A 294 5.29 -7.50 15.19
N THR A 295 4.90 -6.26 14.92
CA THR A 295 3.77 -5.96 14.03
C THR A 295 4.07 -6.41 12.61
N MET A 296 5.28 -6.13 12.09
CA MET A 296 5.73 -6.59 10.77
C MET A 296 5.69 -8.11 10.65
N GLU A 297 6.18 -8.84 11.66
CA GLU A 297 6.13 -10.30 11.69
C GLU A 297 4.68 -10.83 11.59
N LYS A 298 3.76 -10.25 12.37
CA LYS A 298 2.34 -10.64 12.36
C LYS A 298 1.66 -10.33 11.02
N VAL A 299 1.92 -9.15 10.46
CA VAL A 299 1.39 -8.73 9.16
C VAL A 299 1.90 -9.64 8.05
N ARG A 300 3.19 -9.99 8.08
CA ARG A 300 3.79 -10.91 7.10
C ARG A 300 3.24 -12.33 7.25
N ALA A 301 3.09 -12.82 8.48
CA ALA A 301 2.48 -14.12 8.75
C ALA A 301 1.01 -14.19 8.28
N ALA A 302 0.28 -13.07 8.30
CA ALA A 302 -1.06 -12.95 7.73
C ALA A 302 -1.09 -12.91 6.18
N GLY A 303 0.07 -12.99 5.52
CA GLY A 303 0.16 -13.08 4.08
C GLY A 303 0.19 -11.75 3.33
N VAL A 304 0.13 -10.60 4.01
CA VAL A 304 0.00 -9.25 3.42
C VAL A 304 1.18 -8.85 2.51
N ASP A 305 0.92 -8.51 1.24
CA ASP A 305 1.98 -8.34 0.24
C ASP A 305 2.80 -7.07 0.41
N VAL A 306 2.14 -5.96 0.73
CA VAL A 306 2.73 -4.62 0.76
C VAL A 306 2.53 -3.97 2.12
N MET A 307 3.59 -3.34 2.64
CA MET A 307 3.54 -2.60 3.89
C MET A 307 4.08 -1.17 3.72
N THR A 308 3.40 -0.20 4.32
CA THR A 308 3.86 1.20 4.30
C THR A 308 4.09 1.77 5.70
N PHE A 309 5.17 2.54 5.85
CA PHE A 309 5.52 3.25 7.08
C PHE A 309 5.63 4.74 6.80
N GLY A 310 4.80 5.53 7.47
CA GLY A 310 4.81 6.99 7.39
C GLY A 310 4.94 7.64 8.76
N GLN A 311 5.46 8.86 8.85
CA GLN A 311 5.43 9.60 10.12
C GLN A 311 3.99 10.09 10.40
N TYR A 312 3.51 9.86 11.61
CA TYR A 312 2.29 10.48 12.12
C TYR A 312 2.45 12.00 12.12
N MET A 313 1.59 12.66 11.35
CA MET A 313 1.52 14.12 11.29
C MET A 313 0.23 14.59 11.94
N ARG A 314 0.37 15.24 13.08
CA ARG A 314 -0.76 15.74 13.86
C ARG A 314 -1.54 16.81 13.07
N PRO A 315 -2.81 16.58 12.70
CA PRO A 315 -3.55 17.53 11.86
C PRO A 315 -3.93 18.83 12.58
N SER A 316 -4.21 18.74 13.88
CA SER A 316 -4.56 19.89 14.71
C SER A 316 -4.30 19.63 16.19
N LYS A 317 -4.36 20.67 17.02
CA LYS A 317 -4.20 20.57 18.49
C LYS A 317 -5.26 19.71 19.19
N ARG A 318 -6.36 19.35 18.52
CA ARG A 318 -7.42 18.47 19.05
C ARG A 318 -7.08 16.98 18.92
N HIS A 319 -6.20 16.63 17.98
CA HIS A 319 -5.77 15.26 17.73
C HIS A 319 -4.68 14.84 18.72
N MET A 320 -4.40 13.54 18.80
CA MET A 320 -3.33 13.01 19.65
C MET A 320 -1.97 13.70 19.38
N PRO A 321 -1.13 13.93 20.40
CA PRO A 321 0.19 14.52 20.19
C PRO A 321 1.09 13.57 19.41
N VAL A 322 2.05 14.13 18.67
CA VAL A 322 3.17 13.34 18.13
C VAL A 322 4.05 12.95 19.31
N SER A 323 4.36 11.66 19.44
CA SER A 323 5.25 11.15 20.51
C SER A 323 6.71 11.39 20.18
N ALA A 324 7.12 11.06 18.95
CA ALA A 324 8.48 11.23 18.45
C ALA A 324 8.48 11.49 16.94
N TYR A 325 9.53 12.17 16.44
CA TYR A 325 9.80 12.24 15.01
C TYR A 325 10.85 11.20 14.65
N VAL A 326 10.44 10.15 13.94
CA VAL A 326 11.33 9.06 13.51
C VAL A 326 12.29 9.57 12.43
N THR A 327 13.54 9.14 12.51
CA THR A 327 14.60 9.57 11.59
C THR A 327 14.51 8.84 10.24
N PRO A 328 14.93 9.48 9.13
CA PRO A 328 15.00 8.81 7.82
C PRO A 328 15.77 7.49 7.85
N GLU A 329 16.85 7.41 8.64
CA GLU A 329 17.67 6.22 8.81
C GLU A 329 16.86 5.08 9.44
N ALA A 330 16.01 5.36 10.43
CA ALA A 330 15.13 4.35 11.03
C ALA A 330 14.07 3.86 10.04
N PHE A 331 13.49 4.76 9.23
CA PHE A 331 12.59 4.36 8.14
C PHE A 331 13.28 3.42 7.14
N GLU A 332 14.51 3.73 6.73
CA GLU A 332 15.27 2.87 5.82
C GLU A 332 15.54 1.49 6.41
N LYS A 333 15.82 1.39 7.71
CA LYS A 333 15.94 0.09 8.38
C LYS A 333 14.64 -0.73 8.35
N TYR A 334 13.48 -0.11 8.58
CA TYR A 334 12.20 -0.81 8.43
C TYR A 334 11.94 -1.28 7.00
N ARG A 335 12.38 -0.50 6.00
CA ARG A 335 12.32 -0.90 4.59
C ARG A 335 13.14 -2.16 4.35
N ALA A 336 14.42 -2.12 4.71
CA ALA A 336 15.35 -3.24 4.52
C ALA A 336 14.86 -4.51 5.23
N LEU A 337 14.48 -4.39 6.50
CA LEU A 337 13.97 -5.49 7.30
C LEU A 337 12.69 -6.08 6.71
N GLY A 338 11.76 -5.25 6.26
CA GLY A 338 10.53 -5.75 5.65
C GLY A 338 10.78 -6.48 4.32
N MET A 339 11.71 -6.00 3.50
CA MET A 339 12.11 -6.73 2.29
C MET A 339 12.71 -8.11 2.64
N GLU A 340 13.54 -8.20 3.68
CA GLU A 340 14.12 -9.46 4.16
C GLU A 340 13.07 -10.43 4.75
N MET A 341 12.05 -9.90 5.43
CA MET A 341 10.88 -10.68 5.88
C MET A 341 10.07 -11.26 4.71
N GLY A 342 10.29 -10.80 3.48
CA GLY A 342 9.62 -11.29 2.28
C GLY A 342 8.31 -10.57 1.97
N PHE A 343 8.15 -9.31 2.41
CA PHE A 343 7.16 -8.44 1.79
C PHE A 343 7.51 -8.24 0.31
N ARG A 344 6.49 -8.23 -0.57
CA ARG A 344 6.71 -8.00 -2.00
C ARG A 344 7.23 -6.58 -2.25
N TYR A 345 6.78 -5.63 -1.43
CA TYR A 345 7.22 -4.25 -1.47
C TYR A 345 7.02 -3.55 -0.12
N VAL A 346 7.95 -2.66 0.23
CA VAL A 346 7.86 -1.82 1.44
C VAL A 346 8.14 -0.37 1.07
N ALA A 347 7.16 0.51 1.30
CA ALA A 347 7.39 1.95 1.23
C ALA A 347 7.61 2.48 2.65
N SER A 348 8.77 3.09 2.92
CA SER A 348 9.09 3.55 4.27
C SER A 348 9.76 4.91 4.20
N GLY A 349 9.17 5.91 4.86
CA GLY A 349 9.76 7.24 4.91
C GLY A 349 8.88 8.26 5.64
N PRO A 350 9.44 9.40 6.09
CA PRO A 350 8.68 10.37 6.88
C PRO A 350 7.44 10.91 6.15
N MET A 351 7.56 11.14 4.84
CA MET A 351 6.48 11.67 4.00
C MET A 351 5.59 10.59 3.38
N VAL A 352 5.91 9.30 3.56
CA VAL A 352 5.10 8.21 3.01
C VAL A 352 3.69 8.22 3.62
N ARG A 353 2.71 7.88 2.80
CA ARG A 353 1.29 7.67 3.12
C ARG A 353 0.85 6.37 2.49
N SER A 354 -0.27 5.81 2.95
CA SER A 354 -0.85 4.60 2.36
C SER A 354 -1.04 4.77 0.84
N SER A 355 -1.50 5.94 0.39
CA SER A 355 -1.62 6.28 -1.04
C SER A 355 -0.45 7.10 -1.61
N TYR A 356 0.75 7.00 -1.04
CA TYR A 356 1.90 7.75 -1.55
C TYR A 356 2.51 7.09 -2.80
N LYS A 357 2.38 7.82 -3.90
CA LYS A 357 3.01 7.72 -5.22
C LYS A 357 4.16 6.73 -5.42
N ALA A 358 5.21 6.77 -4.59
CA ALA A 358 6.37 5.90 -4.75
C ALA A 358 5.94 4.42 -4.73
N GLY A 359 4.98 4.04 -3.88
CA GLY A 359 4.49 2.67 -3.86
C GLY A 359 3.68 2.28 -5.09
N GLU A 360 2.95 3.21 -5.69
CA GLU A 360 2.03 2.90 -6.79
C GLU A 360 2.76 2.60 -8.09
N PHE A 361 3.89 3.26 -8.35
CA PHE A 361 4.74 2.93 -9.50
C PHE A 361 5.32 1.50 -9.40
N TYR A 362 5.85 1.13 -8.23
CA TYR A 362 6.38 -0.22 -8.00
C TYR A 362 5.28 -1.28 -7.98
N ILE A 363 4.11 -0.96 -7.43
CA ILE A 363 2.95 -1.85 -7.47
C ILE A 363 2.48 -2.06 -8.90
N LYS A 364 2.40 -0.99 -9.71
CA LYS A 364 2.05 -1.06 -11.13
C LYS A 364 3.02 -1.98 -11.89
N SER A 365 4.33 -1.74 -11.77
CA SER A 365 5.33 -2.55 -12.46
C SER A 365 5.30 -4.02 -12.01
N MET A 366 5.02 -4.27 -10.74
CA MET A 366 4.88 -5.62 -10.19
C MET A 366 3.64 -6.34 -10.74
N ILE A 367 2.48 -5.68 -10.78
CA ILE A 367 1.25 -6.25 -11.34
C ILE A 367 1.42 -6.53 -12.84
N GLU A 368 2.04 -5.60 -13.57
CA GLU A 368 2.30 -5.77 -15.01
C GLU A 368 3.26 -6.93 -15.28
N SER A 369 4.30 -7.09 -14.46
CA SER A 369 5.26 -8.19 -14.56
C SER A 369 4.61 -9.55 -14.25
N ASP A 370 3.78 -9.63 -13.20
CA ASP A 370 3.04 -10.85 -12.85
C ASP A 370 2.10 -11.27 -13.98
N ARG A 371 1.37 -10.31 -14.55
CA ARG A 371 0.46 -10.56 -15.68
C ARG A 371 1.22 -11.10 -16.89
N ALA A 372 2.33 -10.49 -17.26
CA ALA A 372 3.17 -10.95 -18.36
C ALA A 372 3.69 -12.37 -18.15
N ALA A 373 4.11 -12.71 -16.92
CA ALA A 373 4.57 -14.05 -16.56
C ALA A 373 3.45 -15.09 -16.57
N SER A 374 2.20 -14.71 -16.27
CA SER A 374 1.03 -15.61 -16.30
C SER A 374 0.48 -15.87 -17.70
N SER A 375 0.75 -14.98 -18.65
CA SER A 375 0.35 -15.09 -20.06
C SER A 375 1.37 -15.81 -20.95
N SER A 376 2.55 -16.13 -20.39
CA SER A 376 3.63 -16.88 -21.03
C SER A 376 3.56 -18.34 -20.59
#